data_AF-A0AAE1UZK0-F1
#
_entry.id   AF-A0AAE1UZK0-F1
#
_cell.length_a   1.000
_cell.length_b   1.000
_cell.length_c   1.000
_cell.angle_alpha   90.00
_cell.angle_beta   90.00
_cell.angle_gamma   90.00
#
_symmetry.space_group_name_H-M   'P 1'
#
loop_
_entity.id
_entity.type
_entity.pdbx_description
1 polymer ?
#
loop_
_entity_poly.entity_id
_entity_poly.type
_entity_poly.pdbx_seq_one_letter_code
_entity_poly.pdbx_strand_id
1 'polypeptide(L)'
;MGRQNMIDVLSSLSRLPTSQMKELALGLESSKRPFIWAVKHISDEFGKWLNEDNFEERVQKQEILILGWAPQVLILSHPSVGGFLTHCGWNSTIEGISSGLLMITWPLFAEQFCNDRLIVNVLEIGAKAGTENHDPTRIGYFNPNQILSKFSGNQQHNINTHKNRNLTEPVDPTRYCFEPKEAQYVA
;
A
#
# COMPACT_ATOMS: atom_id res chain seq x y z
N MET A 1 16.41 -15.42 6.73
CA MET A 1 15.48 -15.89 5.67
C MET A 1 14.62 -14.69 5.30
N GLY A 2 14.94 -14.03 4.18
CA GLY A 2 14.38 -12.71 3.84
C GLY A 2 12.90 -12.80 3.48
N ARG A 3 12.14 -11.75 3.81
CA ARG A 3 10.76 -11.63 3.37
C ARG A 3 10.70 -11.66 1.85
N GLN A 4 9.84 -12.53 1.29
CA GLN A 4 9.71 -12.61 -0.16
C GLN A 4 8.88 -11.43 -0.68
N ASN A 5 9.05 -11.16 -1.97
CA ASN A 5 8.59 -10.01 -2.74
C ASN A 5 7.05 -9.82 -2.86
N MET A 6 6.27 -10.45 -1.98
CA MET A 6 4.82 -10.49 -2.08
C MET A 6 4.20 -9.16 -1.66
N ILE A 7 3.29 -8.66 -2.50
CA ILE A 7 2.54 -7.42 -2.28
C ILE A 7 1.18 -7.78 -1.71
N ASP A 8 0.87 -7.27 -0.52
CA ASP A 8 -0.48 -7.35 0.03
C ASP A 8 -1.27 -6.08 -0.31
N VAL A 9 -2.53 -6.22 -0.72
CA VAL A 9 -3.42 -5.12 -1.11
C VAL A 9 -4.75 -5.26 -0.39
N LEU A 10 -5.02 -4.36 0.56
CA LEU A 10 -6.22 -4.43 1.39
C LEU A 10 -6.96 -3.09 1.42
N SER A 11 -8.22 -3.10 0.95
CA SER A 11 -9.14 -1.97 1.05
C SER A 11 -10.42 -2.42 1.75
N SER A 12 -10.47 -2.27 3.07
CA SER A 12 -11.63 -2.67 3.87
C SER A 12 -12.78 -1.64 3.86
N LEU A 13 -12.53 -0.41 3.40
CA LEU A 13 -13.47 0.71 3.45
C LEU A 13 -13.72 1.42 2.10
N SER A 14 -12.88 1.22 1.10
CA SER A 14 -12.90 2.08 -0.08
C SER A 14 -13.49 1.37 -1.28
N ARG A 15 -14.62 1.90 -1.78
CA ARG A 15 -15.22 1.48 -3.05
C ARG A 15 -14.49 2.20 -4.18
N LEU A 16 -13.56 1.50 -4.82
CA LEU A 16 -12.89 2.00 -6.00
C LEU A 16 -13.82 1.90 -7.21
N PRO A 17 -13.81 2.88 -8.14
CA PRO A 17 -14.45 2.75 -9.43
C PRO A 17 -13.93 1.53 -10.19
N THR A 18 -14.76 0.91 -11.04
CA THR A 18 -14.38 -0.26 -11.85
C THR A 18 -13.09 -0.01 -12.65
N SER A 19 -12.89 1.19 -13.20
CA SER A 19 -11.67 1.55 -13.93
C SER A 19 -10.41 1.49 -13.07
N GLN A 20 -10.48 1.93 -11.82
CA GLN A 20 -9.37 1.90 -10.87
C GLN A 20 -9.07 0.48 -10.38
N MET A 21 -10.10 -0.36 -10.22
CA MET A 21 -9.93 -1.78 -9.94
C MET A 21 -9.22 -2.52 -11.09
N LYS A 22 -9.57 -2.22 -12.34
CA LYS A 22 -8.92 -2.78 -13.53
C LYS A 22 -7.46 -2.37 -13.62
N GLU A 23 -7.16 -1.09 -13.42
CA GLU A 23 -5.78 -0.58 -13.43
C GLU A 23 -4.92 -1.27 -12.36
N LEU A 24 -5.45 -1.40 -11.15
CA LEU A 24 -4.76 -2.13 -10.08
C LEU A 24 -4.51 -3.60 -10.47
N ALA A 25 -5.52 -4.29 -11.01
CA ALA A 25 -5.39 -5.68 -11.46
C ALA A 25 -4.29 -5.85 -12.52
N LEU A 26 -4.29 -4.98 -13.54
CA LEU A 26 -3.30 -5.00 -14.63
C LEU A 26 -1.89 -4.63 -14.13
N GLY A 27 -1.78 -3.69 -13.20
CA GLY A 27 -0.51 -3.34 -12.56
C GLY A 27 0.07 -4.48 -11.74
N LEU A 28 -0.77 -5.22 -10.99
CA LEU A 28 -0.37 -6.41 -10.25
C LEU A 28 0.07 -7.54 -11.19
N GLU A 29 -0.73 -7.84 -12.22
CA GLU A 29 -0.42 -8.85 -13.24
C GLU A 29 0.92 -8.54 -13.94
N SER A 30 1.09 -7.31 -14.44
CA SER A 30 2.30 -6.90 -15.14
C SER A 30 3.55 -6.89 -14.25
N SER A 31 3.38 -6.78 -12.93
CA SER A 31 4.49 -6.81 -11.99
C SER A 31 5.21 -8.16 -11.94
N LYS A 32 4.51 -9.26 -12.29
CA LYS A 32 4.99 -10.65 -12.18
C LYS A 32 5.49 -11.01 -10.78
N ARG A 33 5.01 -10.29 -9.76
CA ARG A 33 5.33 -10.55 -8.35
C ARG A 33 4.17 -11.29 -7.72
N PRO A 34 4.43 -12.15 -6.72
CA PRO A 34 3.35 -12.72 -5.95
C PRO A 34 2.52 -11.62 -5.28
N PHE A 35 1.21 -11.79 -5.19
CA PHE A 35 0.36 -10.84 -4.46
C PHE A 35 -0.81 -11.50 -3.76
N ILE A 36 -1.27 -10.87 -2.68
CA ILE A 36 -2.55 -11.16 -2.05
C ILE A 36 -3.40 -9.91 -2.24
N TRP A 37 -4.58 -10.09 -2.82
CA TRP A 37 -5.51 -8.98 -3.04
C TRP A 37 -6.86 -9.32 -2.42
N ALA A 38 -7.20 -8.66 -1.32
CA ALA A 38 -8.54 -8.80 -0.73
C ALA A 38 -9.46 -7.68 -1.23
N VAL A 39 -10.55 -8.09 -1.87
CA VAL A 39 -11.57 -7.19 -2.43
C VAL A 39 -12.87 -7.39 -1.68
N LYS A 40 -13.24 -6.41 -0.86
CA LYS A 40 -14.46 -6.48 -0.04
C LYS A 40 -15.75 -6.23 -0.85
N HIS A 41 -15.66 -5.40 -1.88
CA HIS A 41 -16.79 -5.01 -2.71
C HIS A 41 -16.42 -5.12 -4.18
N ILE A 42 -17.13 -5.98 -4.91
CA ILE A 42 -17.03 -6.13 -6.36
C ILE A 42 -18.32 -5.61 -6.97
N SER A 43 -18.22 -4.71 -7.96
CA SER A 43 -19.37 -4.34 -8.79
C SER A 43 -19.65 -5.45 -9.81
N ASP A 44 -20.91 -5.58 -10.25
CA ASP A 44 -21.26 -6.55 -11.30
C ASP A 44 -20.42 -6.36 -12.57
N GLU A 45 -20.12 -5.11 -12.91
CA GLU A 45 -19.26 -4.75 -14.04
C GLU A 45 -17.83 -5.28 -13.87
N PHE A 46 -17.23 -5.10 -12.68
CA PHE A 46 -15.89 -5.59 -12.41
C PHE A 46 -15.84 -7.12 -12.34
N GLY A 47 -16.87 -7.75 -11.75
CA GLY A 47 -17.00 -9.21 -11.72
C GLY A 47 -17.13 -9.83 -13.12
N LYS A 48 -17.90 -9.20 -14.01
CA LYS A 48 -17.97 -9.62 -15.43
C LYS A 48 -16.61 -9.53 -16.11
N TRP A 49 -15.91 -8.42 -15.92
CA TRP A 49 -14.57 -8.25 -16.49
C TRP A 49 -13.57 -9.30 -15.99
N LEU A 50 -13.55 -9.62 -14.69
CA LEU A 50 -12.68 -10.67 -14.14
C LEU A 50 -12.88 -12.02 -14.86
N ASN A 51 -14.13 -12.36 -15.15
CA ASN A 51 -14.50 -13.59 -15.86
C ASN A 51 -14.20 -13.53 -17.37
N GLU A 52 -14.66 -12.48 -18.06
CA GLU A 52 -14.52 -12.35 -19.52
C GLU A 52 -13.07 -12.25 -19.97
N ASP A 53 -12.23 -11.55 -19.19
CA ASP A 53 -10.81 -11.46 -19.48
C ASP A 53 -10.04 -12.71 -19.00
N ASN A 54 -10.65 -13.61 -18.21
CA ASN A 54 -9.99 -14.75 -17.54
C ASN A 54 -8.85 -14.32 -16.61
N PHE A 55 -9.04 -13.25 -15.80
CA PHE A 55 -7.96 -12.68 -14.98
C PHE A 55 -7.32 -13.73 -14.07
N GLU A 56 -8.10 -14.51 -13.33
CA GLU A 56 -7.60 -15.55 -12.43
C GLU A 56 -6.73 -16.60 -13.16
N GLU A 57 -7.06 -16.96 -14.40
CA GLU A 57 -6.22 -17.89 -15.17
C GLU A 57 -4.88 -17.29 -15.58
N ARG A 58 -4.86 -15.98 -15.89
CA ARG A 58 -3.64 -15.27 -16.27
C ARG A 58 -2.67 -15.11 -15.11
N VAL A 59 -3.19 -14.98 -13.89
CA VAL A 59 -2.36 -14.80 -12.70
C VAL A 59 -2.04 -16.11 -11.96
N GLN A 60 -2.85 -17.17 -12.11
CA GLN A 60 -3.02 -18.43 -11.33
C GLN A 60 -1.84 -19.02 -10.52
N LYS A 61 -0.59 -18.69 -10.85
CA LYS A 61 0.62 -19.17 -10.17
C LYS A 61 1.21 -18.16 -9.19
N GLN A 62 0.66 -16.95 -9.11
CA GLN A 62 1.30 -15.82 -8.43
C GLN A 62 0.39 -15.12 -7.41
N GLU A 63 -0.87 -15.50 -7.30
CA GLU A 63 -1.86 -14.70 -6.59
C GLU A 63 -2.70 -15.49 -5.59
N ILE A 64 -3.24 -14.74 -4.64
CA ILE A 64 -4.41 -15.11 -3.87
C ILE A 64 -5.41 -13.96 -3.96
N LEU A 65 -6.48 -14.13 -4.73
CA LEU A 65 -7.61 -13.22 -4.76
C LEU A 65 -8.61 -13.62 -3.66
N ILE A 66 -8.83 -12.75 -2.67
CA ILE A 66 -9.76 -12.99 -1.57
C ILE A 66 -10.99 -12.11 -1.75
N LEU A 67 -12.14 -12.73 -2.02
CA LEU A 67 -13.41 -12.00 -2.12
C LEU A 67 -14.06 -11.90 -0.74
N GLY A 68 -14.21 -10.67 -0.24
CA GLY A 68 -14.78 -10.39 1.08
C GLY A 68 -13.74 -9.99 2.12
N TRP A 69 -13.87 -10.55 3.33
CA TRP A 69 -12.99 -10.23 4.46
C TRP A 69 -11.74 -11.12 4.45
N ALA A 70 -10.59 -10.52 4.75
CA ALA A 70 -9.31 -11.23 4.91
C ALA A 70 -8.72 -10.93 6.30
N PRO A 71 -8.01 -11.88 6.92
CA PRO A 71 -7.37 -11.69 8.22
C PRO A 71 -6.08 -10.85 8.07
N GLN A 72 -6.24 -9.54 7.86
CA GLN A 72 -5.18 -8.58 7.55
C GLN A 72 -3.95 -8.72 8.47
N VAL A 73 -4.14 -8.73 9.78
CA VAL A 73 -3.01 -8.85 10.75
C VAL A 73 -2.22 -10.15 10.54
N LEU A 74 -2.90 -11.27 10.26
CA LEU A 74 -2.24 -12.55 10.01
C LEU A 74 -1.47 -12.53 8.69
N ILE A 75 -2.05 -11.93 7.65
CA ILE A 75 -1.41 -11.78 6.34
C ILE A 75 -0.16 -10.91 6.47
N LEU A 76 -0.28 -9.70 7.00
CA LEU A 76 0.84 -8.75 7.15
C LEU A 76 1.97 -9.29 8.04
N SER A 77 1.64 -10.12 9.04
CA SER A 77 2.64 -10.75 9.91
C SER A 77 3.39 -11.90 9.23
N HIS A 78 2.88 -12.42 8.11
CA HIS A 78 3.46 -13.60 7.46
C HIS A 78 4.83 -13.29 6.85
N PRO A 79 5.87 -14.15 7.07
CA PRO A 79 7.21 -13.90 6.56
C PRO A 79 7.31 -13.78 5.03
N SER A 80 6.37 -14.33 4.27
CA SER A 80 6.37 -14.18 2.80
C SER A 80 5.90 -12.80 2.31
N VAL A 81 5.27 -11.97 3.15
CA VAL A 81 4.84 -10.62 2.77
C VAL A 81 6.02 -9.66 2.90
N GLY A 82 6.33 -8.97 1.80
CA GLY A 82 7.47 -8.05 1.70
C GLY A 82 7.07 -6.58 1.51
N GLY A 83 5.84 -6.31 1.07
CA GLY A 83 5.33 -4.96 0.88
C GLY A 83 3.82 -4.89 1.04
N PHE A 84 3.32 -3.69 1.37
CA PHE A 84 1.91 -3.46 1.67
C PHE A 84 1.38 -2.24 0.90
N LEU A 85 0.44 -2.45 -0.03
CA LEU A 85 -0.31 -1.38 -0.67
C LEU A 85 -1.50 -0.99 0.22
N THR A 86 -1.50 0.24 0.69
CA THR A 86 -2.47 0.73 1.68
C THR A 86 -3.08 2.06 1.25
N HIS A 87 -4.35 2.23 1.61
CA HIS A 87 -5.04 3.51 1.49
C HIS A 87 -4.68 4.51 2.61
N CYS A 88 -3.72 4.17 3.47
CA CYS A 88 -3.22 5.02 4.55
C CYS A 88 -4.21 5.28 5.69
N GLY A 89 -5.23 4.43 5.87
CA GLY A 89 -6.04 4.44 7.08
C GLY A 89 -5.18 4.13 8.31
N TRP A 90 -5.39 4.84 9.42
CA TRP A 90 -4.46 4.82 10.55
C TRP A 90 -4.22 3.42 11.15
N ASN A 91 -5.28 2.60 11.25
CA ASN A 91 -5.16 1.21 11.73
C ASN A 91 -4.26 0.38 10.80
N SER A 92 -4.49 0.44 9.49
CA SER A 92 -3.65 -0.24 8.50
C SER A 92 -2.20 0.24 8.55
N THR A 93 -1.98 1.55 8.73
CA THR A 93 -0.64 2.13 8.87
C THR A 93 0.10 1.54 10.08
N ILE A 94 -0.55 1.47 11.24
CA ILE A 94 0.07 0.88 12.45
C ILE A 94 0.35 -0.61 12.25
N GLU A 95 -0.56 -1.35 11.64
CA GLU A 95 -0.36 -2.78 11.38
C GLU A 95 0.81 -3.03 10.40
N GLY A 96 0.96 -2.20 9.37
CA GLY A 96 2.11 -2.22 8.45
C GLY A 96 3.43 -1.93 9.17
N ILE A 97 3.47 -0.91 10.04
CA ILE A 97 4.65 -0.55 10.84
C ILE A 97 5.00 -1.68 11.81
N SER A 98 4.02 -2.19 12.55
CA SER A 98 4.21 -3.27 13.53
C SER A 98 4.70 -4.56 12.86
N SER A 99 4.22 -4.81 11.65
CA SER A 99 4.68 -5.92 10.81
C SER A 99 6.08 -5.63 10.27
N GLY A 100 6.48 -4.37 10.09
CA GLY A 100 7.78 -3.96 9.56
C GLY A 100 7.82 -3.98 8.03
N LEU A 101 6.70 -3.65 7.39
CA LEU A 101 6.53 -3.68 5.95
C LEU A 101 6.72 -2.29 5.36
N LEU A 102 7.39 -2.23 4.21
CA LEU A 102 7.39 -1.02 3.39
C LEU A 102 6.03 -0.83 2.76
N MET A 103 5.57 0.43 2.70
CA MET A 103 4.21 0.75 2.27
C MET A 103 4.19 1.44 0.91
N ILE A 104 3.37 0.93 0.00
CA ILE A 104 2.94 1.69 -1.17
C ILE A 104 1.68 2.44 -0.77
N THR A 105 1.70 3.77 -0.86
CA THR A 105 0.60 4.61 -0.37
C THR A 105 -0.33 5.04 -1.51
N TRP A 106 -1.63 4.88 -1.28
CA TRP A 106 -2.69 5.34 -2.18
C TRP A 106 -3.87 5.92 -1.38
N PRO A 107 -3.75 7.14 -0.83
CA PRO A 107 -4.80 7.75 -0.02
C PRO A 107 -6.05 8.06 -0.83
N LEU A 108 -7.23 7.90 -0.24
CA LEU A 108 -8.51 8.05 -0.94
C LEU A 108 -9.41 9.14 -0.34
N PHE A 109 -9.38 9.36 0.98
CA PHE A 109 -10.19 10.40 1.63
C PHE A 109 -9.69 10.79 3.04
N ALA A 110 -10.24 11.87 3.59
CA ALA A 110 -10.06 12.30 4.98
C ALA A 110 -8.57 12.42 5.41
N GLU A 111 -8.23 11.87 6.58
CA GLU A 111 -6.90 11.97 7.17
C GLU A 111 -5.83 11.13 6.45
N GLN A 112 -6.24 10.29 5.49
CA GLN A 112 -5.34 9.40 4.76
C GLN A 112 -4.26 10.17 4.00
N PHE A 113 -4.55 11.39 3.52
CA PHE A 113 -3.55 12.23 2.86
C PHE A 113 -2.47 12.73 3.84
N CYS A 114 -2.85 13.02 5.08
CA CYS A 114 -1.89 13.36 6.14
C CYS A 114 -1.04 12.13 6.49
N ASN A 115 -1.67 10.96 6.61
CA ASN A 115 -0.97 9.70 6.88
C ASN A 115 -0.03 9.31 5.73
N ASP A 116 -0.41 9.52 4.47
CA ASP A 116 0.47 9.35 3.30
C ASP A 116 1.74 10.19 3.43
N ARG A 117 1.60 11.50 3.73
CA ARG A 117 2.75 12.38 3.94
C ARG A 117 3.61 11.94 5.12
N LEU A 118 2.98 11.51 6.21
CA LEU A 118 3.68 10.95 7.37
C LEU A 118 4.50 9.70 6.98
N ILE A 119 3.92 8.77 6.23
CA ILE A 119 4.59 7.53 5.81
C ILE A 119 5.75 7.81 4.86
N VAL A 120 5.53 8.67 3.85
CA VAL A 120 6.48 8.88 2.74
C VAL A 120 7.56 9.87 3.11
N ASN A 121 7.20 11.06 3.63
CA ASN A 121 8.14 12.17 3.79
C ASN A 121 8.80 12.19 5.17
N VAL A 122 8.12 11.65 6.18
CA VAL A 122 8.50 11.86 7.58
C VAL A 122 9.09 10.60 8.20
N LEU A 123 8.38 9.48 8.07
CA LEU A 123 8.88 8.17 8.51
C LEU A 123 9.83 7.57 7.48
N GLU A 124 9.72 7.97 6.21
CA GLU A 124 10.51 7.45 5.09
C GLU A 124 10.47 5.91 5.04
N ILE A 125 9.27 5.34 5.12
CA ILE A 125 8.99 3.90 5.07
C ILE A 125 8.01 3.52 3.95
N GLY A 126 7.69 4.46 3.06
CA GLY A 126 6.82 4.20 1.94
C GLY A 126 7.06 5.09 0.73
N ALA A 127 6.34 4.76 -0.35
CA ALA A 127 6.36 5.46 -1.62
C ALA A 127 4.95 5.51 -2.22
N LYS A 128 4.63 6.61 -2.91
CA LYS A 128 3.31 6.80 -3.51
C LYS A 128 3.08 5.87 -4.70
N ALA A 129 1.85 5.38 -4.85
CA ALA A 129 1.42 4.54 -5.97
C ALA A 129 1.43 5.27 -7.33
N GLY A 130 1.47 6.61 -7.33
CA GLY A 130 1.32 7.44 -8.52
C GLY A 130 -0.13 7.90 -8.71
N THR A 131 -0.34 8.99 -9.44
CA THR A 131 -1.65 9.66 -9.56
C THR A 131 -2.06 9.92 -11.01
N GLU A 132 -3.35 9.87 -11.29
CA GLU A 132 -3.96 10.22 -12.58
C GLU A 132 -4.27 11.72 -12.61
N ASN A 133 -3.80 12.48 -13.60
CA ASN A 133 -4.16 13.90 -13.79
C ASN A 133 -4.03 14.80 -12.53
N HIS A 134 -3.04 14.52 -11.67
CA HIS A 134 -2.85 15.16 -10.36
C HIS A 134 -3.96 14.92 -9.32
N ASP A 135 -4.92 14.04 -9.57
CA ASP A 135 -5.90 13.59 -8.58
C ASP A 135 -5.28 12.52 -7.67
N PRO A 136 -5.05 12.80 -6.38
CA PRO A 136 -4.39 11.87 -5.48
C PRO A 136 -5.23 10.63 -5.14
N THR A 137 -6.54 10.65 -5.42
CA THR A 137 -7.46 9.54 -5.15
C THR A 137 -7.49 8.51 -6.27
N ARG A 138 -6.91 8.83 -7.43
CA ARG A 138 -6.93 7.97 -8.61
C ARG A 138 -5.50 7.59 -8.96
N ILE A 139 -5.23 6.30 -9.08
CA ILE A 139 -3.98 5.86 -9.71
C ILE A 139 -4.11 6.08 -11.22
N GLY A 140 -3.05 6.67 -11.79
CA GLY A 140 -2.83 6.73 -13.23
C GLY A 140 -2.30 5.38 -13.70
N TYR A 141 -1.04 5.32 -14.13
CA TYR A 141 -0.41 4.04 -14.46
C TYR A 141 0.20 3.38 -13.22
N PHE A 142 -0.35 2.25 -12.78
CA PHE A 142 0.16 1.53 -11.62
C PHE A 142 1.31 0.58 -12.01
N ASN A 143 2.54 0.90 -11.59
CA ASN A 143 3.70 0.04 -11.81
C ASN A 143 4.40 -0.31 -10.48
N PRO A 144 4.04 -1.44 -9.84
CA PRO A 144 4.64 -1.86 -8.59
C PRO A 144 6.17 -2.00 -8.67
N ASN A 145 6.70 -2.54 -9.77
CA ASN A 145 8.14 -2.73 -9.91
C ASN A 145 8.90 -1.39 -9.92
N GLN A 146 8.37 -0.39 -10.62
CA GLN A 146 8.94 0.95 -10.63
C GLN A 146 8.88 1.59 -9.23
N ILE A 147 7.77 1.45 -8.52
CA ILE A 147 7.61 1.98 -7.16
C ILE A 147 8.59 1.30 -6.21
N LEU A 148 8.62 -0.03 -6.20
CA LEU A 148 9.50 -0.84 -5.35
C LEU A 148 10.98 -0.58 -5.63
N SER A 149 11.35 -0.24 -6.87
CA SER A 149 12.73 0.14 -7.21
C SER A 149 13.22 1.41 -6.49
N LYS A 150 12.29 2.25 -6.02
CA LYS A 150 12.61 3.46 -5.23
C LYS A 150 12.92 3.13 -3.77
N PHE A 151 12.57 1.94 -3.30
CA PHE A 151 12.90 1.52 -1.95
C PHE A 151 14.39 1.21 -1.83
N SER A 152 15.09 2.08 -1.10
CA SER A 152 16.51 1.94 -0.78
C SER A 152 16.72 1.20 0.55
N GLY A 153 17.98 0.83 0.82
CA GLY A 153 18.36 0.25 2.11
C GLY A 153 17.98 1.13 3.32
N ASN A 154 17.89 2.45 3.13
CA ASN A 154 17.52 3.39 4.18
C ASN A 154 16.07 3.19 4.63
N GLN A 155 15.13 2.99 3.71
CA GLN A 155 13.73 2.75 4.07
C GLN A 155 13.57 1.44 4.84
N GLN A 156 14.30 0.39 4.42
CA GLN A 156 14.30 -0.89 5.13
C GLN A 156 14.93 -0.77 6.54
N HIS A 157 15.95 0.08 6.70
CA HIS A 157 16.50 0.40 8.01
C HIS A 157 15.48 1.16 8.88
N ASN A 158 14.85 2.21 8.34
CA ASN A 158 13.87 3.03 9.05
C ASN A 158 12.69 2.20 9.55
N ILE A 159 12.11 1.33 8.70
CA ILE A 159 10.97 0.50 9.11
C ILE A 159 11.35 -0.49 10.21
N ASN A 160 12.57 -1.04 10.20
CA ASN A 160 13.06 -1.91 11.26
C ASN A 160 13.27 -1.13 12.58
N THR A 161 13.74 0.12 12.49
CA THR A 161 13.88 1.01 13.65
C THR A 161 12.52 1.35 14.25
N HIS A 162 11.54 1.72 13.42
CA HIS A 162 10.19 2.05 13.87
C HIS A 162 9.45 0.83 14.45
N LYS A 163 9.59 -0.34 13.84
CA LYS A 163 9.02 -1.59 14.35
C LYS A 163 9.53 -1.95 15.74
N ASN A 164 10.83 -1.79 15.98
CA ASN A 164 11.48 -2.19 17.23
C ASN A 164 11.57 -1.06 18.26
N ARG A 165 10.93 0.10 17.99
CA ARG A 165 10.99 1.25 18.89
C ARG A 165 10.27 0.93 20.18
N ASN A 166 10.94 1.15 21.30
CA ASN A 166 10.29 1.11 22.60
C ASN A 166 9.38 2.35 22.75
N LEU A 167 8.10 2.14 23.01
CA LEU A 167 7.10 3.21 23.13
C LEU A 167 7.31 4.09 24.35
N THR A 168 8.14 3.67 25.31
CA THR A 168 8.50 4.48 26.48
C THR A 168 9.66 5.44 26.22
N GLU A 169 10.34 5.32 25.08
CA GLU A 169 11.41 6.23 24.69
C GLU A 169 10.83 7.59 24.26
N PRO A 170 11.38 8.72 24.74
CA PRO A 170 10.94 10.05 24.33
C PRO A 170 10.98 10.21 22.80
N VAL A 171 9.97 10.90 22.26
CA VAL A 171 9.99 11.31 20.85
C VAL A 171 10.76 12.61 20.76
N ASP A 172 11.86 12.63 20.01
CA ASP A 172 12.51 13.88 19.61
C ASP A 172 11.58 14.64 18.66
N PRO A 173 10.98 15.77 19.09
CA PRO A 173 10.03 16.50 18.27
C PRO A 173 10.69 17.16 17.07
N THR A 174 12.00 17.44 17.14
CA THR A 174 12.73 18.15 16.07
C THR A 174 12.89 17.31 14.81
N ARG A 175 12.85 15.97 14.95
CA ARG A 175 12.88 15.01 13.83
C ARG A 175 11.64 15.06 12.95
N TYR A 176 10.54 15.64 13.44
CA TYR A 176 9.23 15.62 12.80
C TYR A 176 8.70 17.03 12.48
N CYS A 177 9.49 18.07 12.72
CA CYS A 177 9.12 19.44 12.38
C CYS A 177 9.23 19.64 10.86
N PHE A 178 8.10 19.95 10.21
CA PHE A 178 8.10 20.36 8.81
C PHE A 178 8.89 21.66 8.64
N GLU A 179 9.80 21.68 7.66
CA GLU A 179 10.43 22.92 7.21
C GLU A 179 9.34 23.91 6.75
N PRO A 180 9.43 25.22 7.08
CA PRO A 180 8.38 26.21 6.78
C PRO A 180 7.97 26.29 5.30
N LYS A 181 8.81 25.80 4.38
CA LYS A 181 8.56 25.78 2.95
C LYS A 181 7.54 24.71 2.52
N GLU A 182 7.33 23.67 3.33
CA GLU A 182 6.35 22.60 3.05
C GLU A 182 4.96 22.87 3.66
N ALA A 183 4.86 23.86 4.57
CA ALA A 183 3.63 24.24 5.24
C ALA A 183 2.57 24.87 4.30
N GLN A 184 2.92 25.21 3.06
CA GLN A 184 2.01 25.82 2.09
C GLN A 184 0.93 24.88 1.56
N TYR A 185 1.00 23.57 1.85
CA TYR A 185 0.08 22.55 1.33
C TYR A 185 -0.81 21.91 2.41
N VAL A 186 -0.95 22.55 3.59
CA VAL A 186 -1.72 22.04 4.73
C VAL A 186 -2.93 22.92 5.09
N ALA A 187 -3.32 23.84 4.20
CA ALA A 187 -4.56 24.62 4.30
C ALA A 187 -5.54 24.22 3.19
#